data_AF-A0A838WJZ0-F1
#
_entry.id   AF-A0A838WJZ0-F1
#
_cell.length_a   1.000
_cell.length_b   1.000
_cell.length_c   1.000
_cell.angle_alpha   90.00
_cell.angle_beta   90.00
_cell.angle_gamma   90.00
#
_symmetry.space_group_name_H-M   'P 1'
#
loop_
_entity.id
_entity.type
_entity.pdbx_description
1 polymer ?
#
loop_
_entity_poly.entity_id
_entity_poly.type
_entity_poly.pdbx_seq_one_letter_code
_entity_poly.pdbx_strand_id
1 'polypeptide(L)'
;LRHWYNGYNWTGSETVYNPYDILLFISEGMRFRNYWFETGSPTFLVKLFQTNRYFLPNLEHLEVTEEILESFEVEKINPVTLLFQSGYLTIERTFTRRQRYMFALKIPNLEVRLALNDQFINAYTETVNAKLLPCT
;
A
#
# COMPACT_ATOMS: atom_id res chain seq x y z
N LEU A 1 15.92 8.50 2.76
CA LEU A 1 14.90 8.99 1.81
C LEU A 1 14.37 7.89 0.92
N ARG A 2 15.17 7.33 0.00
CA ARG A 2 14.74 6.28 -0.96
C ARG A 2 13.98 5.12 -0.32
N HIS A 3 14.53 4.51 0.74
CA HIS A 3 13.89 3.37 1.39
C HIS A 3 12.51 3.67 2.02
N TRP A 4 12.31 4.92 2.46
CA TRP A 4 11.10 5.34 3.15
C TRP A 4 10.01 5.81 2.19
N TYR A 5 10.37 6.63 1.19
CA TYR A 5 9.38 7.39 0.39
C TYR A 5 9.46 7.14 -1.12
N ASN A 6 10.42 6.36 -1.62
CA ASN A 6 10.52 5.98 -3.04
C ASN A 6 10.02 4.57 -3.27
N GLY A 7 9.40 4.32 -4.42
CA GLY A 7 9.09 2.95 -4.84
C GLY A 7 7.87 2.82 -5.72
N TYR A 8 7.11 3.89 -5.92
CA TYR A 8 5.93 3.91 -6.77
C TYR A 8 6.31 3.82 -8.24
N ASN A 9 5.63 2.95 -8.98
CA ASN A 9 5.93 2.57 -10.35
C ASN A 9 4.65 2.04 -11.00
N TRP A 10 4.23 2.70 -12.08
CA TRP A 10 3.05 2.33 -12.88
C TRP A 10 3.42 1.82 -14.28
N THR A 11 4.70 1.87 -14.67
CA THR A 11 5.18 1.47 -16.00
C THR A 11 5.95 0.15 -15.98
N GLY A 12 6.35 -0.32 -14.80
CA GLY A 12 7.28 -1.42 -14.62
C GLY A 12 8.75 -1.07 -14.85
N SER A 13 9.08 0.18 -15.23
CA SER A 13 10.44 0.58 -15.59
C SER A 13 11.06 1.62 -14.67
N GLU A 14 10.25 2.53 -14.10
CA GLU A 14 10.75 3.67 -13.34
C GLU A 14 10.04 3.79 -11.99
N THR A 15 10.82 4.00 -10.93
CA THR A 15 10.27 4.25 -9.60
C THR A 15 10.39 5.73 -9.25
N VAL A 16 9.32 6.29 -8.69
CA VAL A 16 9.25 7.67 -8.21
C VAL A 16 8.98 7.74 -6.71
N TYR A 17 9.30 8.89 -6.15
CA TYR A 17 8.91 9.26 -4.80
C TYR A 17 7.46 9.70 -4.78
N ASN A 18 6.76 9.49 -3.66
CA ASN A 18 5.55 10.27 -3.41
C ASN A 18 5.96 11.74 -3.18
N PRO A 19 5.57 12.67 -4.07
CA PRO A 19 5.98 14.07 -3.94
C PRO A 19 5.47 14.68 -2.63
N TYR A 20 4.32 14.25 -2.12
CA TYR A 20 3.74 14.83 -0.92
C TYR A 20 4.47 14.39 0.36
N ASP A 21 4.85 13.12 0.49
CA ASP A 21 5.68 12.65 1.63
C ASP A 21 7.03 13.36 1.66
N ILE A 22 7.60 13.71 0.50
CA ILE A 22 8.83 14.49 0.42
C ILE A 22 8.62 15.93 0.92
N LEU A 23 7.51 16.57 0.54
CA LEU A 23 7.17 17.91 1.05
C LEU A 23 6.98 17.89 2.57
N LEU A 24 6.25 16.91 3.08
CA LEU A 24 6.01 16.75 4.51
C LEU A 24 7.31 16.46 5.26
N PHE A 25 8.14 15.54 4.76
CA PHE A 25 9.47 15.25 5.29
C PHE A 25 10.30 16.53 5.44
N ILE A 26 10.34 17.38 4.42
CA ILE A 26 11.09 18.65 4.47
C ILE A 26 10.47 19.61 5.49
N SER A 27 9.15 19.79 5.45
CA SER A 27 8.43 20.73 6.33
C SER A 27 8.56 20.37 7.82
N GLU A 28 8.67 19.08 8.14
CA GLU A 28 8.75 18.53 9.50
C GLU A 28 10.19 18.37 9.99
N GLY A 29 11.14 19.10 9.39
CA GLY A 29 12.53 19.11 9.80
C GLY A 29 13.29 17.84 9.45
N MET A 30 12.97 17.23 8.29
CA MET A 30 13.66 16.05 7.74
C MET A 30 13.60 14.82 8.66
N ARG A 31 12.46 14.61 9.33
CA ARG A 31 12.24 13.46 10.22
C ARG A 31 11.60 12.31 9.45
N PHE A 32 12.12 11.10 9.61
CA PHE A 32 11.47 9.91 9.05
C PHE A 32 10.21 9.56 9.83
N ARG A 33 9.05 9.58 9.18
CA ARG A 33 7.72 9.35 9.75
C ARG A 33 6.77 8.78 8.69
N ASN A 34 5.58 8.40 9.12
CA ASN A 34 4.51 7.93 8.25
C ASN A 34 3.58 9.10 7.89
N TYR A 35 3.90 9.78 6.80
CA TYR A 35 3.17 10.91 6.22
C TYR A 35 2.00 10.46 5.33
N TRP A 36 2.14 9.31 4.68
CA TRP A 36 1.10 8.66 3.89
C TRP A 36 -0.19 8.45 4.69
N PHE A 37 -0.04 8.04 5.95
CA PHE A 37 -1.16 7.76 6.84
C PHE A 37 -1.85 9.01 7.40
N GLU A 38 -1.08 10.06 7.71
CA GLU A 38 -1.64 11.29 8.28
C GLU A 38 -2.56 12.04 7.31
N THR A 39 -2.47 11.70 6.02
CA THR A 39 -3.08 12.49 4.94
C THR A 39 -4.11 11.70 4.12
N GLY A 40 -4.16 10.37 4.27
CA GLY A 40 -5.19 9.50 3.73
C GLY A 40 -6.21 9.02 4.78
N SER A 41 -7.33 8.44 4.33
CA SER A 41 -8.29 7.72 5.21
C SER A 41 -8.19 6.20 5.01
N PRO A 42 -7.17 5.53 5.58
CA PRO A 42 -6.98 4.08 5.50
C PRO A 42 -8.10 3.28 6.17
N THR A 43 -8.88 3.94 7.04
CA THR A 43 -10.01 3.33 7.75
C THR A 43 -11.05 2.76 6.78
N PHE A 44 -11.23 3.38 5.60
CA PHE A 44 -12.12 2.84 4.57
C PHE A 44 -11.65 1.46 4.09
N LEU A 45 -10.35 1.34 3.79
CA LEU A 45 -9.77 0.11 3.27
C LEU A 45 -9.91 -1.01 4.29
N VAL A 46 -9.51 -0.77 5.54
CA VAL A 46 -9.65 -1.75 6.64
C VAL A 46 -11.10 -2.20 6.82
N LYS A 47 -12.05 -1.25 6.86
CA LYS A 47 -13.48 -1.57 7.00
C LYS A 47 -13.98 -2.42 5.84
N LEU A 48 -13.52 -2.16 4.61
CA LEU A 48 -13.87 -2.94 3.44
C LEU A 48 -13.37 -4.38 3.54
N PHE A 49 -12.13 -4.57 3.98
CA PHE A 49 -11.53 -5.90 4.20
C PHE A 49 -12.27 -6.69 5.29
N GLN A 50 -12.61 -6.03 6.41
CA GLN A 50 -13.41 -6.64 7.48
C GLN A 50 -14.82 -7.03 7.02
N THR A 51 -15.52 -6.12 6.33
CA THR A 51 -16.92 -6.31 5.91
C THR A 51 -17.05 -7.45 4.90
N ASN A 52 -16.16 -7.49 3.91
CA ASN A 52 -16.23 -8.48 2.83
C ASN A 52 -15.46 -9.77 3.15
N ARG A 53 -14.84 -9.88 4.33
CA ARG A 53 -14.00 -11.01 4.76
C ARG A 53 -12.97 -11.41 3.70
N TYR A 54 -12.35 -10.41 3.07
CA TYR A 54 -11.33 -10.67 2.07
C TYR A 54 -10.13 -11.35 2.72
N PHE A 55 -9.73 -12.51 2.21
CA PHE A 55 -8.45 -13.10 2.55
C PHE A 55 -7.35 -12.24 1.92
N LEU A 56 -6.47 -11.68 2.76
CA LEU A 56 -5.29 -10.98 2.27
C LEU A 56 -4.30 -12.05 1.78
N PRO A 57 -4.06 -12.16 0.46
CA PRO A 57 -2.95 -12.98 0.00
C PRO A 57 -1.64 -12.39 0.54
N ASN A 58 -0.55 -13.15 0.42
CA ASN A 58 0.76 -12.55 0.57
C ASN A 58 0.88 -11.39 -0.43
N LEU A 59 0.88 -10.16 0.09
CA LEU A 59 0.94 -8.93 -0.72
C LEU A 59 2.34 -8.74 -1.33
N GLU A 60 3.32 -9.53 -0.89
CA GLU A 60 4.61 -9.62 -1.55
C GLU A 60 4.58 -10.67 -2.66
N HIS A 61 5.00 -10.26 -3.86
CA HIS A 61 5.09 -11.09 -5.06
C HIS A 61 3.74 -11.52 -5.66
N LEU A 62 2.75 -10.64 -5.55
CA LEU A 62 1.43 -10.88 -6.12
C LEU A 62 1.48 -10.73 -7.65
N GLU A 63 1.13 -11.78 -8.40
CA GLU A 63 1.07 -11.75 -9.87
C GLU A 63 -0.39 -11.62 -10.34
N VAL A 64 -0.69 -10.59 -11.13
CA VAL A 64 -2.03 -10.34 -11.66
C VAL A 64 -2.04 -10.04 -13.16
N THR A 65 -3.18 -10.26 -13.80
CA THR A 65 -3.43 -9.82 -15.18
C THR A 65 -3.82 -8.35 -15.21
N GLU A 66 -3.71 -7.74 -16.40
CA GLU A 66 -4.20 -6.39 -16.68
C GLU A 66 -5.68 -6.23 -16.30
N GLU A 67 -6.50 -7.22 -16.65
CA GLU A 67 -7.94 -7.27 -16.36
C GLU A 67 -8.24 -7.07 -14.87
N ILE A 68 -7.39 -7.59 -13.97
CA ILE A 68 -7.55 -7.39 -12.52
C ILE A 68 -7.19 -5.96 -12.13
N LEU A 69 -6.13 -5.35 -12.68
CA LEU A 69 -5.77 -3.97 -12.35
C LEU A 69 -6.77 -2.94 -12.88
N GLU A 70 -7.44 -3.28 -13.98
CA GLU A 70 -8.46 -2.44 -14.64
C GLU A 70 -9.89 -2.73 -14.17
N SER A 71 -10.14 -3.82 -13.43
CA SER A 71 -11.48 -4.16 -12.99
C SER A 71 -12.02 -3.11 -12.00
N PHE A 72 -12.97 -2.29 -12.45
CA PHE A 72 -13.68 -1.32 -11.61
C PHE A 72 -15.16 -1.67 -11.52
N GLU A 73 -15.48 -2.75 -10.80
CA GLU A 73 -16.85 -3.09 -10.42
C GLU A 73 -17.15 -2.47 -9.05
N VAL A 74 -18.02 -1.45 -9.03
CA VAL A 74 -18.35 -0.70 -7.79
C VAL A 74 -19.04 -1.61 -6.78
N GLU A 75 -19.83 -2.60 -7.23
CA GLU A 75 -20.50 -3.55 -6.32
C GLU A 75 -19.57 -4.66 -5.79
N LYS A 76 -18.44 -4.93 -6.46
CA LYS A 76 -17.49 -6.00 -6.12
C LYS A 76 -16.04 -5.61 -6.45
N ILE A 77 -15.53 -4.62 -5.73
CA ILE A 77 -14.15 -4.18 -5.92
C ILE A 77 -13.19 -5.28 -5.50
N ASN A 78 -12.35 -5.74 -6.45
CA ASN A 78 -11.27 -6.67 -6.16
C ASN A 78 -10.25 -6.01 -5.21
N PRO A 79 -9.90 -6.63 -4.08
CA PRO A 79 -8.97 -6.07 -3.09
C PRO A 79 -7.63 -5.65 -3.66
N VAL A 80 -7.12 -6.40 -4.65
CA VAL A 80 -5.85 -6.11 -5.30
C VAL A 80 -5.92 -4.82 -6.10
N THR A 81 -6.99 -4.66 -6.89
CA THR A 81 -7.27 -3.44 -7.65
C THR A 81 -7.35 -2.26 -6.72
N LEU A 82 -8.08 -2.39 -5.60
CA LEU A 82 -8.19 -1.32 -4.62
C LEU A 82 -6.84 -0.93 -4.04
N LEU A 83 -6.05 -1.90 -3.56
CA LEU A 83 -4.73 -1.65 -3.00
C LEU A 83 -3.79 -1.00 -4.02
N PHE A 84 -3.86 -1.39 -5.29
CA PHE A 84 -3.06 -0.79 -6.35
C PHE A 84 -3.50 0.65 -6.65
N GLN A 85 -4.79 0.89 -6.89
CA GLN A 85 -5.34 2.21 -7.22
C GLN A 85 -5.19 3.21 -6.07
N SER A 86 -5.20 2.73 -4.83
CA SER A 86 -4.98 3.55 -3.63
C SER A 86 -3.53 3.63 -3.18
N GLY A 87 -2.57 3.14 -3.97
CA GLY A 87 -1.13 3.32 -3.74
C GLY A 87 -0.48 2.38 -2.71
N TYR A 88 -1.21 1.40 -2.17
CA TYR A 88 -0.66 0.39 -1.27
C TYR A 88 0.13 -0.71 -2.00
N LEU A 89 -0.15 -0.92 -3.28
CA LEU A 89 0.62 -1.77 -4.17
C LEU A 89 1.13 -0.98 -5.37
N THR A 90 2.28 -1.39 -5.88
CA THR A 90 2.93 -0.82 -7.05
C THR A 90 3.47 -1.92 -7.95
N ILE A 91 3.73 -1.62 -9.23
CA ILE A 91 4.35 -2.58 -10.15
C ILE A 91 5.82 -2.75 -9.78
N GLU A 92 6.23 -3.98 -9.51
CA GLU A 92 7.63 -4.37 -9.38
C GLU A 92 8.25 -4.62 -10.75
N ARG A 93 7.55 -5.41 -11.58
CA ARG A 93 7.95 -5.75 -12.94
C ARG A 93 6.73 -6.17 -13.76
N THR A 94 6.87 -6.12 -15.07
CA THR A 94 5.91 -6.68 -16.01
C THR A 94 6.54 -7.87 -16.73
N PHE A 95 5.71 -8.85 -17.11
CA PHE A 95 6.18 -10.05 -17.80
C PHE A 95 5.05 -10.71 -18.58
N THR A 96 5.39 -11.61 -19.50
CA THR A 96 4.40 -12.39 -20.26
C THR A 96 4.43 -13.84 -19.79
N ARG A 97 3.25 -14.40 -19.49
CA ARG A 97 3.10 -15.83 -19.12
C ARG A 97 1.86 -16.39 -19.79
N ARG A 98 1.99 -17.53 -20.46
CA ARG A 98 0.89 -18.17 -21.23
C ARG A 98 0.20 -17.19 -22.19
N GLN A 99 0.99 -16.40 -22.92
CA GLN A 99 0.51 -15.37 -23.87
C GLN A 99 -0.34 -14.24 -23.25
N ARG A 100 -0.30 -14.07 -21.92
CA ARG A 100 -0.96 -12.95 -21.23
C ARG A 100 0.08 -12.01 -20.65
N TYR A 101 -0.18 -10.71 -20.77
CA TYR A 101 0.58 -9.67 -20.09
C TYR A 101 0.23 -9.67 -18.60
N MET A 102 1.24 -9.65 -17.75
CA MET A 102 1.12 -9.80 -16.31
C MET A 102 1.96 -8.78 -15.55
N PHE A 103 1.51 -8.47 -14.35
CA PHE A 103 2.14 -7.54 -13.43
C PHE A 103 2.50 -8.29 -12.15
N ALA A 104 3.77 -8.22 -11.76
CA ALA A 104 4.16 -8.57 -10.40
C ALA A 104 4.09 -7.30 -9.55
N LEU A 105 3.34 -7.36 -8.45
CA LEU A 105 3.11 -6.26 -7.55
C LEU A 105 3.89 -6.43 -6.25
N LYS A 106 4.19 -5.30 -5.62
CA LYS A 106 4.80 -5.22 -4.28
C LYS A 106 4.30 -4.01 -3.51
N ILE A 107 4.61 -3.98 -2.22
CA ILE A 107 4.49 -2.78 -1.40
C ILE A 107 5.63 -1.81 -1.79
N PRO A 108 5.35 -0.51 -2.05
CA PRO A 108 6.33 0.40 -2.66
C PRO A 108 7.53 0.68 -1.76
N ASN A 109 7.32 0.90 -0.46
CA ASN A 109 8.35 1.39 0.44
C ASN A 109 8.09 0.98 1.90
N LEU A 110 8.99 1.37 2.80
CA LEU A 110 8.87 1.04 4.23
C LEU A 110 7.67 1.72 4.90
N GLU A 111 7.38 2.97 4.55
CA GLU A 111 6.27 3.72 5.14
C GLU A 111 4.93 3.03 4.92
N VAL A 112 4.63 2.68 3.67
CA VAL A 112 3.37 2.02 3.29
C VAL A 112 3.28 0.64 3.94
N ARG A 113 4.40 -0.08 4.06
CA ARG A 113 4.46 -1.37 4.75
C ARG A 113 4.10 -1.26 6.22
N LEU A 114 4.71 -0.31 6.94
CA LEU A 114 4.43 -0.08 8.35
C LEU A 114 2.96 0.33 8.53
N ALA A 115 2.46 1.24 7.69
CA ALA A 115 1.08 1.68 7.71
C ALA A 115 0.08 0.52 7.58
N LEU A 116 0.26 -0.35 6.57
CA LEU A 116 -0.62 -1.51 6.35
C LEU A 116 -0.57 -2.49 7.52
N ASN A 117 0.63 -2.82 8.00
CA ASN A 117 0.79 -3.76 9.10
C ASN A 117 0.10 -3.25 10.37
N ASP A 118 0.33 -1.99 10.74
CA ASP A 118 -0.31 -1.38 11.90
C ASP A 118 -1.84 -1.40 11.77
N GLN A 119 -2.37 -1.11 10.58
CA GLN A 119 -3.80 -1.14 10.31
C GLN A 119 -4.39 -2.53 10.46
N PHE A 120 -3.78 -3.55 9.85
CA PHE A 120 -4.29 -4.92 9.96
C PHE A 120 -4.18 -5.44 11.39
N ILE A 121 -3.08 -5.17 12.10
CA ILE A 121 -2.95 -5.55 13.52
C ILE A 121 -4.10 -4.93 14.33
N ASN A 122 -4.26 -3.60 14.29
CA ASN A 122 -5.31 -2.91 15.04
C ASN A 122 -6.72 -3.43 14.68
N ALA A 123 -6.95 -3.74 13.41
CA ALA A 123 -8.24 -4.20 12.90
C ALA A 123 -8.59 -5.63 13.32
N TYR A 124 -7.60 -6.51 13.44
CA TYR A 124 -7.82 -7.93 13.70
C TYR A 124 -7.55 -8.36 15.15
N THR A 125 -6.84 -7.55 15.94
CA THR A 125 -6.51 -7.89 17.34
C THR A 125 -7.26 -7.05 18.37
N GLU A 126 -8.07 -6.08 17.97
CA GLU A 126 -8.71 -5.06 18.85
C GLU A 126 -7.71 -4.37 19.81
N THR A 127 -6.41 -4.55 19.59
CA THR A 127 -5.36 -4.01 20.44
C THR A 127 -5.08 -2.61 19.96
N VAL A 128 -5.63 -1.61 20.63
CA VAL A 128 -5.16 -0.23 20.45
C VAL A 128 -3.69 -0.23 20.81
N ASN A 129 -2.82 0.06 19.84
CA ASN A 129 -1.41 0.35 20.10
C ASN A 129 -1.35 1.46 21.17
N ALA A 130 -1.15 1.06 22.42
CA ALA A 130 -0.76 1.98 23.46
C ALA A 130 0.54 2.59 22.94
N LYS A 131 0.49 3.87 22.55
CA LYS A 131 1.70 4.66 22.33
C LYS A 131 2.59 4.37 23.53
N LEU A 132 3.70 3.69 23.30
CA LEU A 132 4.75 3.52 24.29
C LEU A 132 5.21 4.94 24.62
N LEU A 133 4.59 5.53 25.65
CA LEU A 133 5.07 6.75 26.25
C LEU A 133 6.49 6.43 26.72
N PRO A 134 7.48 7.25 26.38
CA PRO A 134 8.83 7.03 26.88
C PRO A 134 8.77 7.04 28.40
N CYS A 135 9.24 5.96 29.03
CA CYS A 135 9.46 5.96 30.47
C CYS A 135 10.39 7.14 30.78
N THR A 136 9.89 8.02 31.64
CA THR A 136 10.63 9.12 32.28
C THR A 136 11.87 8.61 32.98
#